data_AF-A0AAE6EKF7-F1
#
_entry.id   AF-A0AAE6EKF7-F1
#
_cell.length_a   1.000
_cell.length_b   1.000
_cell.length_c   1.000
_cell.angle_alpha   90.00
_cell.angle_beta   90.00
_cell.angle_gamma   90.00
#
_symmetry.space_group_name_H-M   'P 1'
#
loop_
_entity.id
_entity.type
_entity.pdbx_description
1 polymer ?
#
loop_
_entity_poly.entity_id
_entity_poly.type
_entity_poly.pdbx_seq_one_letter_code
_entity_poly.pdbx_strand_id
1 'polypeptide(L)'
;MSRDAVKTLFHPFAAEMLDMPKEGERILFLGAEAGPRLDGFDAEIIAVQHLRPLYRALQAQGAQVTPDVSGEDYDAALLLCGKHRGENENRVAEALSRVKAGGLIVAAGSKEDGIVTLRKTLAKLGIEADSTPKYHGVALWFKRPDDVSSALSKLAQKPVTVEGRFTALPGMFSHDRVDDGSELLASRLPTDFDGNAADFGAGWGYLSVMLAEKSPRTARIDLFEADWNALEFAKTNLLENNPRLTARFFWQDLANEPPKEKYDLIIMNPPFHAAGQAAEPALGQAFIKAAASALRSGGKLLMVANRGMPYEPVLATEFRSSAEVCRNARFKILSAQK
;
A
#
# COMPACT_ATOMS: atom_id res chain seq x y z
N MET A 1 18.26 -1.24 0.60
CA MET A 1 18.72 -2.56 1.11
C MET A 1 17.50 -3.45 1.15
N SER A 2 17.57 -4.66 0.58
CA SER A 2 16.47 -5.63 0.62
C SER A 2 16.22 -6.08 2.05
N ARG A 3 14.96 -6.27 2.45
CA ARG A 3 14.63 -6.85 3.75
C ARG A 3 15.25 -8.24 3.87
N ASP A 4 15.72 -8.62 5.05
CA ASP A 4 16.31 -9.95 5.27
C ASP A 4 15.31 -11.08 4.95
N ALA A 5 14.01 -10.80 5.02
CA ALA A 5 12.94 -11.71 4.60
C ALA A 5 13.08 -12.20 3.15
N VAL A 6 13.60 -11.38 2.22
CA VAL A 6 13.85 -11.82 0.83
C VAL A 6 14.94 -12.89 0.81
N LYS A 7 16.04 -12.69 1.55
CA LYS A 7 17.10 -13.69 1.67
C LYS A 7 16.58 -14.96 2.35
N THR A 8 15.72 -14.82 3.35
CA THR A 8 15.07 -15.97 4.01
C THR A 8 14.21 -16.75 3.02
N LEU A 9 13.43 -16.09 2.17
CA LEU A 9 12.55 -16.71 1.17
C LEU A 9 13.32 -17.63 0.21
N PHE A 10 14.48 -17.18 -0.26
CA PHE A 10 15.31 -17.92 -1.18
C PHE A 10 16.24 -18.93 -0.48
N HIS A 11 16.34 -18.92 0.85
CA HIS A 11 17.26 -19.79 1.58
C HIS A 11 17.02 -21.29 1.38
N PRO A 12 15.78 -21.82 1.40
CA PRO A 12 15.55 -23.26 1.22
C PRO A 12 16.10 -23.80 -0.11
N PHE A 13 16.05 -22.99 -1.17
CA PHE A 13 16.63 -23.34 -2.47
C PHE A 13 18.16 -23.34 -2.43
N ALA A 14 18.76 -22.28 -1.87
CA ALA A 14 20.21 -22.17 -1.72
C ALA A 14 20.81 -23.23 -0.77
N ALA A 15 20.00 -23.78 0.14
CA ALA A 15 20.38 -24.84 1.06
C ALA A 15 20.02 -26.26 0.56
N GLU A 16 19.60 -26.38 -0.71
CA GLU A 16 19.24 -27.66 -1.35
C GLU A 16 18.12 -28.42 -0.62
N MET A 17 17.27 -27.70 0.14
CA MET A 17 16.05 -28.25 0.74
C MET A 17 14.88 -28.29 -0.24
N LEU A 18 14.93 -27.43 -1.25
CA LEU A 18 13.98 -27.34 -2.36
C LEU A 18 14.74 -27.34 -3.67
N ASP A 19 14.20 -28.03 -4.66
CA ASP A 19 14.75 -28.02 -6.02
C ASP A 19 14.68 -26.61 -6.62
N MET A 20 15.72 -26.23 -7.36
CA MET A 20 15.72 -24.98 -8.12
C MET A 20 14.66 -25.03 -9.23
N PRO A 21 13.80 -24.00 -9.33
CA PRO A 21 12.88 -23.89 -10.44
C PRO A 21 13.60 -23.75 -11.78
N LYS A 22 13.06 -24.42 -12.80
CA LYS A 22 13.69 -24.63 -14.10
C LYS A 22 13.17 -23.66 -15.15
N GLU A 23 13.94 -23.52 -16.23
CA GLU A 23 13.51 -22.82 -17.43
C GLU A 23 12.16 -23.39 -17.93
N GLY A 24 11.23 -22.50 -18.29
CA GLY A 24 9.88 -22.83 -18.73
C GLY A 24 8.83 -22.89 -17.62
N GLU A 25 9.24 -22.89 -16.34
CA GLU A 25 8.32 -22.75 -15.21
C GLU A 25 7.98 -21.27 -14.97
N ARG A 26 6.73 -21.02 -14.55
CA ARG A 26 6.21 -19.69 -14.21
C ARG A 26 5.95 -19.59 -12.71
N ILE A 27 6.61 -18.63 -12.07
CA ILE A 27 6.53 -18.39 -10.63
C ILE A 27 5.86 -17.06 -10.34
N LEU A 28 4.78 -17.12 -9.56
CA LEU A 28 4.12 -15.94 -9.04
C LEU A 28 4.83 -15.46 -7.76
N PHE A 29 5.31 -14.22 -7.72
CA PHE A 29 5.94 -13.65 -6.51
C PHE A 29 5.06 -12.54 -5.90
N LEU A 30 4.34 -12.85 -4.82
CA LEU A 30 3.41 -11.96 -4.14
C LEU A 30 4.08 -11.16 -3.01
N GLY A 31 3.78 -9.86 -2.96
CA GLY A 31 4.44 -8.94 -2.05
C GLY A 31 5.92 -8.80 -2.40
N ALA A 32 6.25 -8.93 -3.69
CA ALA A 32 7.63 -9.01 -4.16
C ALA A 32 8.44 -7.79 -3.76
N GLU A 33 9.67 -8.01 -3.31
CA GLU A 33 10.62 -6.95 -3.02
C GLU A 33 11.91 -7.23 -3.78
N ALA A 34 12.60 -6.16 -4.18
CA ALA A 34 13.92 -6.23 -4.79
C ALA A 34 14.90 -7.00 -3.89
N GLY A 35 15.71 -7.89 -4.46
CA GLY A 35 16.56 -8.79 -3.69
C GLY A 35 17.55 -9.58 -4.54
N PRO A 36 18.29 -10.51 -3.91
CA PRO A 36 19.27 -11.34 -4.62
C PRO A 36 18.56 -12.31 -5.57
N ARG A 37 19.15 -12.52 -6.76
CA ARG A 37 18.82 -13.63 -7.65
C ARG A 37 19.78 -14.77 -7.36
N LEU A 38 19.26 -16.00 -7.25
CA LEU A 38 20.10 -17.18 -7.06
C LEU A 38 20.56 -17.72 -8.42
N ASP A 39 21.80 -18.16 -8.49
CA ASP A 39 22.33 -18.88 -9.66
C ASP A 39 21.58 -20.21 -9.84
N GLY A 40 21.17 -20.52 -11.08
CA GLY A 40 20.36 -21.69 -11.40
C GLY A 40 18.87 -21.54 -11.10
N PHE A 41 18.40 -20.38 -10.66
CA PHE A 41 16.98 -20.05 -10.57
C PHE A 41 16.49 -19.51 -11.92
N ASP A 42 16.18 -20.44 -12.83
CA ASP A 42 15.98 -20.16 -14.26
C ASP A 42 14.50 -19.97 -14.65
N ALA A 43 13.58 -20.14 -13.70
CA ALA A 43 12.15 -19.89 -13.93
C ALA A 43 11.81 -18.41 -14.19
N GLU A 44 10.73 -18.18 -14.93
CA GLU A 44 10.16 -16.84 -15.11
C GLU A 44 9.48 -16.40 -13.81
N ILE A 45 9.94 -15.30 -13.20
CA ILE A 45 9.29 -14.72 -12.02
C ILE A 45 8.43 -13.55 -12.45
N ILE A 46 7.12 -13.68 -12.21
CA ILE A 46 6.15 -12.59 -12.34
C ILE A 46 5.95 -11.99 -10.95
N ALA A 47 6.58 -10.83 -10.71
CA ALA A 47 6.52 -10.12 -9.44
C ALA A 47 5.24 -9.27 -9.34
N VAL A 48 4.57 -9.34 -8.19
CA VAL A 48 3.39 -8.52 -7.88
C VAL A 48 3.68 -7.63 -6.69
N GLN A 49 3.64 -6.31 -6.92
CA GLN A 49 3.94 -5.31 -5.91
C GLN A 49 3.12 -4.04 -6.13
N HIS A 50 2.17 -3.81 -5.23
CA HIS A 50 1.21 -2.70 -5.32
C HIS A 50 1.78 -1.37 -4.77
N LEU A 51 2.80 -1.41 -3.91
CA LEU A 51 3.44 -0.21 -3.37
C LEU A 51 4.46 0.35 -4.36
N ARG A 52 4.24 1.58 -4.80
CA ARG A 52 5.03 2.28 -5.82
C ARG A 52 6.54 2.30 -5.55
N PRO A 53 7.04 2.61 -4.33
CA PRO A 53 8.48 2.62 -4.08
C PRO A 53 9.12 1.24 -4.28
N LEU A 54 8.45 0.17 -3.82
CA LEU A 54 8.94 -1.21 -3.94
C LEU A 54 8.82 -1.72 -5.38
N TYR A 55 7.75 -1.35 -6.07
CA TYR A 55 7.56 -1.63 -7.49
C TYR A 55 8.69 -1.03 -8.32
N ARG A 56 9.03 0.24 -8.07
CA ARG A 56 10.13 0.94 -8.75
C ARG A 56 11.49 0.29 -8.45
N ALA A 57 11.71 -0.18 -7.23
CA ALA A 57 12.93 -0.90 -6.87
C ALA A 57 13.08 -2.21 -7.67
N LEU A 58 11.98 -2.96 -7.88
CA LEU A 58 11.96 -4.15 -8.72
C LEU A 58 12.23 -3.82 -10.20
N GLN A 59 11.60 -2.77 -10.74
CA GLN A 59 11.87 -2.31 -12.11
C GLN A 59 13.35 -1.94 -12.31
N ALA A 60 13.97 -1.29 -11.33
CA ALA A 60 15.37 -0.91 -11.39
C ALA A 60 16.32 -2.14 -11.40
N GLN A 61 15.85 -3.31 -10.93
CA GLN A 61 16.56 -4.58 -11.04
C GLN A 61 16.23 -5.36 -12.32
N GLY A 62 15.43 -4.78 -13.23
CA GLY A 62 15.02 -5.45 -14.47
C GLY A 62 13.98 -6.56 -14.26
N ALA A 63 13.31 -6.60 -13.10
CA ALA A 63 12.26 -7.59 -12.84
C ALA A 63 11.00 -7.29 -13.66
N GLN A 64 10.32 -8.34 -14.12
CA GLN A 64 8.96 -8.26 -14.66
C GLN A 64 8.00 -8.10 -13.49
N VAL A 65 7.45 -6.89 -13.32
CA VAL A 65 6.62 -6.54 -12.17
C VAL A 65 5.30 -5.88 -12.58
N THR A 66 4.21 -6.32 -11.97
CA THR A 66 2.85 -5.76 -12.09
C THR A 66 2.34 -5.27 -10.73
N PRO A 67 1.48 -4.23 -10.69
CA PRO A 67 0.89 -3.78 -9.44
C PRO A 67 -0.20 -4.72 -8.90
N ASP A 68 -0.87 -5.42 -9.80
CA ASP A 68 -1.93 -6.36 -9.52
C ASP A 68 -1.62 -7.71 -10.20
N VAL A 69 -2.15 -8.78 -9.62
CA VAL A 69 -1.92 -10.13 -10.09
C VAL A 69 -2.78 -10.43 -11.31
N SER A 70 -2.22 -11.16 -12.27
CA SER A 70 -2.93 -11.60 -13.47
C SER A 70 -2.53 -13.02 -13.84
N GLY A 71 -3.32 -13.69 -14.68
CA GLY A 71 -3.06 -15.05 -15.15
C GLY A 71 -3.32 -16.15 -14.11
N GLU A 72 -3.28 -17.39 -14.58
CA GLU A 72 -3.52 -18.61 -13.79
C GLU A 72 -2.47 -19.66 -14.19
N ASP A 73 -2.60 -20.86 -13.61
CA ASP A 73 -1.75 -22.02 -13.89
C ASP A 73 -0.26 -21.75 -13.70
N TYR A 74 0.10 -21.13 -12.58
CA TYR A 74 1.50 -20.98 -12.16
C TYR A 74 2.04 -22.30 -11.61
N ASP A 75 3.32 -22.58 -11.83
CA ASP A 75 3.98 -23.81 -11.36
C ASP A 75 4.35 -23.72 -9.87
N ALA A 76 4.65 -22.52 -9.40
CA ALA A 76 4.92 -22.23 -8.00
C ALA A 76 4.56 -20.78 -7.62
N ALA A 77 4.50 -20.51 -6.32
CA ALA A 77 4.40 -19.16 -5.78
C ALA A 77 5.42 -18.90 -4.67
N LEU A 78 5.92 -17.68 -4.65
CA LEU A 78 6.75 -17.09 -3.61
C LEU A 78 5.97 -15.97 -2.92
N LEU A 79 6.05 -15.88 -1.59
CA LEU A 79 5.29 -14.90 -0.80
C LEU A 79 6.20 -14.27 0.25
N LEU A 80 6.25 -12.94 0.29
CA LEU A 80 6.75 -12.25 1.47
C LEU A 80 5.59 -11.92 2.39
N CYS A 81 5.74 -12.14 3.68
CA CYS A 81 4.77 -11.68 4.68
C CYS A 81 5.03 -10.21 5.03
N GLY A 82 3.99 -9.44 5.28
CA GLY A 82 4.04 -8.12 5.91
C GLY A 82 3.47 -8.16 7.33
N LYS A 83 3.42 -7.02 8.00
CA LYS A 83 2.90 -6.92 9.38
C LYS A 83 1.39 -7.14 9.49
N HIS A 84 0.67 -7.04 8.37
CA HIS A 84 -0.78 -7.13 8.33
C HIS A 84 -1.22 -8.56 8.06
N ARG A 85 -1.85 -9.17 9.06
CA ARG A 85 -2.32 -10.56 8.99
C ARG A 85 -3.26 -10.80 7.80
N GLY A 86 -4.24 -9.93 7.58
CA GLY A 86 -5.21 -10.09 6.49
C GLY A 86 -4.55 -10.05 5.11
N GLU A 87 -3.51 -9.24 4.94
CA GLU A 87 -2.73 -9.20 3.70
C GLU A 87 -1.95 -10.50 3.48
N ASN A 88 -1.35 -11.05 4.54
CA ASN A 88 -0.67 -12.35 4.45
C ASN A 88 -1.63 -13.49 4.09
N GLU A 89 -2.83 -13.49 4.69
CA GLU A 89 -3.88 -14.48 4.38
C GLU A 89 -4.38 -14.33 2.94
N ASN A 90 -4.57 -13.09 2.45
CA ASN A 90 -4.90 -12.81 1.05
C ASN A 90 -3.83 -13.32 0.08
N ARG A 91 -2.54 -13.07 0.36
CA ARG A 91 -1.46 -13.55 -0.51
C ARG A 91 -1.46 -15.09 -0.60
N VAL A 92 -1.72 -15.79 0.50
CA VAL A 92 -1.89 -17.25 0.46
C VAL A 92 -3.12 -17.65 -0.35
N ALA A 93 -4.26 -16.98 -0.17
CA ALA A 93 -5.45 -17.27 -0.96
C ALA A 93 -5.18 -17.09 -2.47
N GLU A 94 -4.48 -16.03 -2.84
CA GLU A 94 -4.10 -15.74 -4.22
C GLU A 94 -3.15 -16.79 -4.82
N ALA A 95 -2.19 -17.28 -4.01
CA ALA A 95 -1.32 -18.38 -4.42
C ALA A 95 -2.13 -19.68 -4.60
N LEU A 96 -3.05 -20.00 -3.69
CA LEU A 96 -3.87 -21.20 -3.77
C LEU A 96 -4.82 -21.20 -4.98
N SER A 97 -5.34 -20.04 -5.38
CA SER A 97 -6.24 -19.91 -6.52
C SER A 97 -5.53 -20.00 -7.87
N ARG A 98 -4.26 -19.62 -7.96
CA ARG A 98 -3.54 -19.50 -9.24
C ARG A 98 -2.43 -20.51 -9.47
N VAL A 99 -1.92 -21.16 -8.42
CA VAL A 99 -0.91 -22.21 -8.55
C VAL A 99 -1.58 -23.54 -8.89
N LYS A 100 -1.01 -24.29 -9.84
CA LYS A 100 -1.45 -25.63 -10.22
C LYS A 100 -1.51 -26.56 -9.01
N ALA A 101 -2.43 -27.52 -9.03
CA ALA A 101 -2.46 -28.60 -8.04
C ALA A 101 -1.08 -29.27 -7.91
N GLY A 102 -0.58 -29.44 -6.67
CA GLY A 102 0.77 -29.95 -6.42
C GLY A 102 1.91 -28.95 -6.67
N GLY A 103 1.63 -27.73 -7.12
CA GLY A 103 2.64 -26.67 -7.25
C GLY A 103 3.21 -26.25 -5.90
N LEU A 104 4.46 -25.77 -5.90
CA LEU A 104 5.17 -25.38 -4.67
C LEU A 104 4.75 -23.97 -4.24
N ILE A 105 4.43 -23.78 -2.96
CA ILE A 105 4.19 -22.47 -2.38
C ILE A 105 5.19 -22.24 -1.25
N VAL A 106 5.98 -21.17 -1.34
CA VAL A 106 6.98 -20.78 -0.35
C VAL A 106 6.64 -19.39 0.19
N ALA A 107 6.59 -19.25 1.51
CA ALA A 107 6.38 -17.96 2.18
C ALA A 107 7.52 -17.66 3.16
N ALA A 108 7.89 -16.41 3.31
CA ALA A 108 8.87 -15.99 4.30
C ALA A 108 8.55 -14.66 4.97
N GLY A 109 8.99 -14.53 6.21
CA GLY A 109 8.87 -13.32 7.00
C GLY A 109 9.55 -13.47 8.36
N SER A 110 9.64 -12.37 9.09
CA SER A 110 10.00 -12.37 10.52
C SER A 110 8.82 -12.76 11.39
N LYS A 111 9.07 -12.91 12.70
CA LYS A 111 7.99 -13.12 13.68
C LYS A 111 7.02 -11.93 13.70
N GLU A 112 7.55 -10.73 13.53
CA GLU A 112 6.84 -9.46 13.49
C GLU A 112 6.01 -9.30 12.19
N ASP A 113 6.44 -9.96 11.11
CA ASP A 113 5.66 -10.10 9.87
C ASP A 113 4.59 -11.20 9.96
N GLY A 114 4.40 -11.82 11.13
CA GLY A 114 3.32 -12.76 11.37
C GLY A 114 3.50 -14.14 10.73
N ILE A 115 4.71 -14.51 10.26
CA ILE A 115 4.95 -15.82 9.61
C ILE A 115 4.57 -17.01 10.51
N VAL A 116 4.82 -16.88 11.82
CA VAL A 116 4.49 -17.92 12.82
C VAL A 116 2.98 -18.09 12.95
N THR A 117 2.24 -16.98 12.91
CA THR A 117 0.78 -16.97 12.95
C THR A 117 0.22 -17.57 11.66
N LEU A 118 0.78 -17.21 10.50
CA LEU A 118 0.39 -17.76 9.21
C LEU A 118 0.54 -19.29 9.18
N ARG A 119 1.67 -19.82 9.64
CA ARG A 119 1.88 -21.28 9.74
C ARG A 119 0.79 -21.97 10.59
N LYS A 120 0.42 -21.38 11.73
CA LYS A 120 -0.67 -21.89 12.57
C LYS A 120 -2.02 -21.83 11.88
N THR A 121 -2.29 -20.77 11.11
CA THR A 121 -3.51 -20.66 10.30
C THR A 121 -3.56 -21.75 9.24
N LEU A 122 -2.47 -21.99 8.51
CA LEU A 122 -2.37 -23.06 7.50
C LEU A 122 -2.62 -24.45 8.12
N ALA A 123 -1.99 -24.75 9.26
CA ALA A 123 -2.21 -26.02 9.95
C ALA A 123 -3.68 -26.24 10.35
N LYS A 124 -4.39 -25.20 10.78
CA LYS A 124 -5.84 -25.27 11.08
C LYS A 124 -6.72 -25.51 9.85
N LEU A 125 -6.19 -25.23 8.66
CA LEU A 125 -6.83 -25.50 7.38
C LEU A 125 -6.48 -26.89 6.83
N GLY A 126 -5.68 -27.68 7.56
CA GLY A 126 -5.19 -28.98 7.10
C GLY A 126 -4.01 -28.89 6.14
N ILE A 127 -3.36 -27.72 6.03
CA ILE A 127 -2.18 -27.51 5.20
C ILE A 127 -0.95 -27.61 6.10
N GLU A 128 -0.27 -28.75 6.04
CA GLU A 128 1.01 -28.95 6.72
C GLU A 128 2.14 -28.32 5.90
N ALA A 129 2.98 -27.54 6.58
CA ALA A 129 4.09 -26.83 5.97
C ALA A 129 5.40 -27.11 6.71
N ASP A 130 6.41 -27.46 5.93
CA ASP A 130 7.80 -27.50 6.35
C ASP A 130 8.31 -26.08 6.58
N SER A 131 9.42 -25.96 7.30
CA SER A 131 9.99 -24.65 7.59
C SER A 131 11.46 -24.71 7.98
N THR A 132 12.19 -23.63 7.70
CA THR A 132 13.55 -23.41 8.18
C THR A 132 13.77 -21.96 8.64
N PRO A 133 14.43 -21.71 9.78
CA PRO A 133 14.79 -20.36 10.22
C PRO A 133 16.11 -19.89 9.60
N LYS A 134 16.16 -18.64 9.11
CA LYS A 134 17.39 -17.99 8.63
C LYS A 134 17.23 -16.48 8.56
N TYR A 135 18.33 -15.74 8.74
CA TYR A 135 18.38 -14.27 8.64
C TYR A 135 17.30 -13.58 9.49
N HIS A 136 17.11 -14.03 10.73
CA HIS A 136 16.07 -13.55 11.65
C HIS A 136 14.61 -13.72 11.15
N GLY A 137 14.41 -14.47 10.07
CA GLY A 137 13.11 -14.86 9.55
C GLY A 137 12.91 -16.38 9.55
N VAL A 138 11.73 -16.79 9.11
CA VAL A 138 11.36 -18.18 8.84
C VAL A 138 10.89 -18.27 7.40
N ALA A 139 11.41 -19.22 6.65
CA ALA A 139 10.80 -19.68 5.41
C ALA A 139 9.92 -20.89 5.74
N LEU A 140 8.71 -20.94 5.18
CA LEU A 140 7.84 -22.10 5.20
C LEU A 140 7.44 -22.46 3.78
N TRP A 141 7.20 -23.73 3.51
CA TRP A 141 6.73 -24.18 2.20
C TRP A 141 5.81 -25.38 2.31
N PHE A 142 4.95 -25.52 1.29
CA PHE A 142 4.01 -26.62 1.16
C PHE A 142 3.62 -26.79 -0.31
N LYS A 143 2.97 -27.91 -0.63
CA LYS A 143 2.40 -28.18 -1.95
C LYS A 143 0.94 -27.72 -1.98
N ARG A 144 0.53 -27.05 -3.04
CA ARG A 144 -0.86 -26.58 -3.22
C ARG A 144 -1.81 -27.79 -3.24
N PRO A 145 -2.78 -27.92 -2.32
CA PRO A 145 -3.73 -29.04 -2.28
C PRO A 145 -4.62 -29.09 -3.52
N ASP A 146 -5.21 -30.24 -3.84
CA ASP A 146 -6.16 -30.38 -4.97
C ASP A 146 -7.42 -29.53 -4.74
N ASP A 147 -8.05 -29.69 -3.57
CA ASP A 147 -9.18 -28.88 -3.12
C ASP A 147 -8.72 -27.74 -2.22
N VAL A 148 -8.96 -26.51 -2.68
CA VAL A 148 -8.62 -25.27 -1.96
C VAL A 148 -9.85 -24.50 -1.51
N SER A 149 -11.07 -25.00 -1.77
CA SER A 149 -12.33 -24.28 -1.53
C SER A 149 -12.48 -23.80 -0.07
N SER A 150 -12.23 -24.69 0.90
CA SER A 150 -12.30 -24.35 2.33
C SER A 150 -11.25 -23.29 2.71
N ALA A 151 -10.03 -23.41 2.20
CA ALA A 151 -8.95 -22.46 2.47
C ALA A 151 -9.27 -21.08 1.89
N LEU A 152 -9.71 -21.01 0.62
CA LEU A 152 -10.10 -19.76 -0.03
C LEU A 152 -11.23 -19.06 0.72
N SER A 153 -12.27 -19.79 1.13
CA SER A 153 -13.41 -19.20 1.84
C SER A 153 -13.04 -18.55 3.19
N LYS A 154 -11.96 -19.02 3.83
CA LYS A 154 -11.49 -18.54 5.14
C LYS A 154 -10.39 -17.49 5.04
N LEU A 155 -9.57 -17.55 3.99
CA LEU A 155 -8.40 -16.68 3.82
C LEU A 155 -8.70 -15.44 2.98
N ALA A 156 -9.48 -15.60 1.91
CA ALA A 156 -9.78 -14.50 0.98
C ALA A 156 -10.64 -13.43 1.68
N GLN A 157 -10.04 -12.29 1.92
CA GLN A 157 -10.71 -11.12 2.47
C GLN A 157 -11.56 -10.47 1.39
N LYS A 158 -12.79 -10.12 1.74
CA LYS A 158 -13.71 -9.41 0.86
C LYS A 158 -13.59 -7.91 1.10
N PRO A 159 -13.84 -7.07 0.06
CA PRO A 159 -14.05 -5.65 0.27
C PRO A 159 -15.13 -5.41 1.33
N VAL A 160 -14.94 -4.40 2.15
CA VAL A 160 -15.89 -3.97 3.18
C VAL A 160 -16.51 -2.65 2.78
N THR A 161 -17.76 -2.44 3.19
CA THR A 161 -18.45 -1.18 3.00
C THR A 161 -18.32 -0.32 4.26
N VAL A 162 -17.78 0.89 4.11
CA VAL A 162 -17.63 1.89 5.17
C VAL A 162 -18.72 2.95 5.01
N GLU A 163 -19.42 3.24 6.11
CA GLU A 163 -20.55 4.20 6.18
C GLU A 163 -21.68 3.96 5.14
N GLY A 164 -21.79 2.76 4.58
CA GLY A 164 -22.80 2.42 3.58
C GLY A 164 -22.58 3.01 2.19
N ARG A 165 -21.47 3.71 1.95
CA ARG A 165 -21.23 4.46 0.69
C ARG A 165 -19.78 4.43 0.18
N PHE A 166 -18.86 3.87 0.95
CA PHE A 166 -17.48 3.68 0.52
C PHE A 166 -17.12 2.21 0.55
N THR A 167 -16.25 1.79 -0.35
CA THR A 167 -15.68 0.45 -0.39
C THR A 167 -14.18 0.53 -0.12
N ALA A 168 -13.64 -0.45 0.61
CA ALA A 168 -12.21 -0.57 0.89
C ALA A 168 -11.84 -2.05 1.05
N LEU A 169 -10.57 -2.40 0.82
CA LEU A 169 -10.07 -3.76 1.01
C LEU A 169 -9.31 -3.90 2.34
N PRO A 170 -9.49 -5.01 3.08
CA PRO A 170 -8.66 -5.33 4.23
C PRO A 170 -7.16 -5.31 3.89
N GLY A 171 -6.38 -4.60 4.71
CA GLY A 171 -4.97 -4.29 4.45
C GLY A 171 -4.69 -2.83 4.06
N MET A 172 -5.68 -2.08 3.58
CA MET A 172 -5.55 -0.63 3.32
C MET A 172 -5.58 0.21 4.61
N PHE A 173 -5.06 1.44 4.54
CA PHE A 173 -5.16 2.38 5.65
C PHE A 173 -6.63 2.68 6.00
N SER A 174 -6.98 2.47 7.28
CA SER A 174 -8.33 2.64 7.82
C SER A 174 -9.40 2.01 6.93
N HIS A 175 -9.23 0.74 6.56
CA HIS A 175 -10.16 0.07 5.64
C HIS A 175 -11.52 -0.27 6.26
N ASP A 176 -11.66 -0.30 7.60
CA ASP A 176 -12.89 -0.73 8.30
C ASP A 176 -13.74 0.43 8.82
N ARG A 177 -13.21 1.67 8.75
CA ARG A 177 -13.84 2.89 9.25
C ARG A 177 -13.18 4.11 8.65
N VAL A 178 -13.85 5.25 8.69
CA VAL A 178 -13.19 6.53 8.40
C VAL A 178 -12.12 6.80 9.47
N ASP A 179 -10.93 7.25 9.05
CA ASP A 179 -9.87 7.66 9.98
C ASP A 179 -10.25 8.95 10.72
N ASP A 180 -10.18 8.93 12.05
CA ASP A 180 -10.48 10.09 12.92
C ASP A 180 -9.73 11.37 12.49
N GLY A 181 -8.50 11.23 11.99
CA GLY A 181 -7.69 12.35 11.50
C GLY A 181 -8.23 12.92 10.19
N SER A 182 -8.57 12.04 9.24
CA SER A 182 -9.25 12.41 7.99
C SER A 182 -10.62 13.04 8.25
N GLU A 183 -11.41 12.55 9.21
CA GLU A 183 -12.70 13.14 9.59
C GLU A 183 -12.51 14.55 10.17
N LEU A 184 -11.53 14.73 11.07
CA LEU A 184 -11.20 16.04 11.62
C LEU A 184 -10.78 17.02 10.50
N LEU A 185 -9.99 16.56 9.53
CA LEU A 185 -9.60 17.36 8.37
C LEU A 185 -10.80 17.70 7.49
N ALA A 186 -11.67 16.73 7.21
CA ALA A 186 -12.90 16.93 6.44
C ALA A 186 -13.79 18.00 7.08
N SER A 187 -13.85 18.07 8.41
CA SER A 187 -14.61 19.10 9.15
C SER A 187 -14.09 20.54 8.95
N ARG A 188 -12.90 20.70 8.34
CA ARG A 188 -12.23 22.00 8.09
C ARG A 188 -12.00 22.28 6.60
N LEU A 189 -12.46 21.41 5.71
CA LEU A 189 -12.41 21.67 4.27
C LEU A 189 -13.24 22.91 3.90
N PRO A 190 -12.81 23.67 2.86
CA PRO A 190 -13.56 24.83 2.39
C PRO A 190 -14.94 24.43 1.85
N THR A 191 -15.87 25.37 1.89
CA THR A 191 -17.25 25.20 1.40
C THR A 191 -17.55 25.96 0.11
N ASP A 192 -16.60 26.77 -0.36
CA ASP A 192 -16.74 27.69 -1.48
C ASP A 192 -15.58 27.57 -2.50
N PHE A 193 -14.82 26.48 -2.43
CA PHE A 193 -13.68 26.24 -3.34
C PHE A 193 -14.14 25.94 -4.77
N ASP A 194 -13.46 26.55 -5.75
CA ASP A 194 -13.74 26.43 -7.17
C ASP A 194 -12.49 26.20 -8.06
N GLY A 195 -11.34 25.96 -7.43
CA GLY A 195 -10.05 25.77 -8.12
C GLY A 195 -9.71 24.30 -8.40
N ASN A 196 -8.43 24.07 -8.73
CA ASN A 196 -7.85 22.73 -8.86
C ASN A 196 -7.22 22.29 -7.53
N ALA A 197 -7.68 21.16 -6.99
CA ALA A 197 -7.12 20.57 -5.79
C ALA A 197 -6.26 19.33 -6.08
N ALA A 198 -5.37 19.00 -5.14
CA ALA A 198 -4.76 17.69 -5.06
C ALA A 198 -4.98 17.04 -3.69
N ASP A 199 -5.14 15.73 -3.67
CA ASP A 199 -5.22 14.88 -2.48
C ASP A 199 -3.95 14.03 -2.41
N PHE A 200 -3.05 14.34 -1.48
CA PHE A 200 -1.75 13.65 -1.35
C PHE A 200 -1.84 12.54 -0.29
N GLY A 201 -1.61 11.30 -0.71
CA GLY A 201 -1.89 10.13 0.13
C GLY A 201 -3.39 9.90 0.23
N ALA A 202 -4.06 9.86 -0.93
CA ALA A 202 -5.51 9.88 -1.03
C ALA A 202 -6.19 8.65 -0.41
N GLY A 203 -5.45 7.55 -0.18
CA GLY A 203 -6.00 6.29 0.29
C GLY A 203 -7.13 5.84 -0.62
N TRP A 204 -8.27 5.48 -0.03
CA TRP A 204 -9.49 5.08 -0.74
C TRP A 204 -10.41 6.27 -1.10
N GLY A 205 -9.90 7.50 -1.10
CA GLY A 205 -10.55 8.68 -1.70
C GLY A 205 -11.52 9.45 -0.80
N TYR A 206 -11.53 9.18 0.51
CA TYR A 206 -12.45 9.81 1.46
C TYR A 206 -12.38 11.36 1.42
N LEU A 207 -11.19 11.94 1.57
CA LEU A 207 -11.03 13.41 1.62
C LEU A 207 -11.45 14.08 0.31
N SER A 208 -11.14 13.46 -0.82
CA SER A 208 -11.57 13.91 -2.14
C SER A 208 -13.09 13.95 -2.29
N VAL A 209 -13.79 12.90 -1.85
CA VAL A 209 -15.27 12.87 -1.83
C VAL A 209 -15.81 13.98 -0.92
N MET A 210 -15.26 14.14 0.29
CA MET A 210 -15.72 15.17 1.22
C MET A 210 -15.49 16.60 0.69
N LEU A 211 -14.39 16.86 -0.02
CA LEU A 211 -14.13 18.15 -0.65
C LEU A 211 -15.13 18.43 -1.76
N ALA A 212 -15.40 17.45 -2.62
CA ALA A 212 -16.34 17.59 -3.73
C ALA A 212 -17.78 17.86 -3.24
N GLU A 213 -18.19 17.25 -2.14
CA GLU A 213 -19.49 17.50 -1.52
C GLU A 213 -19.58 18.87 -0.84
N LYS A 214 -18.55 19.27 -0.07
CA LYS A 214 -18.54 20.56 0.64
C LYS A 214 -18.37 21.74 -0.31
N SER A 215 -17.64 21.55 -1.40
CA SER A 215 -17.37 22.57 -2.42
C SER A 215 -17.76 22.06 -3.81
N PRO A 216 -19.06 22.06 -4.16
CA PRO A 216 -19.54 21.54 -5.45
C PRO A 216 -19.02 22.27 -6.70
N ARG A 217 -18.40 23.45 -6.52
CA ARG A 217 -17.76 24.20 -7.61
C ARG A 217 -16.32 23.78 -7.89
N THR A 218 -15.75 22.87 -7.11
CA THR A 218 -14.39 22.35 -7.31
C THR A 218 -14.18 21.96 -8.77
N ALA A 219 -13.21 22.59 -9.44
CA ALA A 219 -13.00 22.37 -10.87
C ALA A 219 -12.42 20.98 -11.15
N ARG A 220 -11.44 20.55 -10.34
CA ARG A 220 -10.79 19.24 -10.46
C ARG A 220 -10.14 18.81 -9.15
N ILE A 221 -10.13 17.50 -8.88
CA ILE A 221 -9.27 16.90 -7.84
C ILE A 221 -8.32 15.88 -8.48
N ASP A 222 -7.02 16.05 -8.26
CA ASP A 222 -6.01 15.07 -8.61
C ASP A 222 -5.61 14.25 -7.37
N LEU A 223 -5.80 12.93 -7.41
CA LEU A 223 -5.51 12.03 -6.31
C LEU A 223 -4.16 11.36 -6.53
N PHE A 224 -3.28 11.45 -5.54
CA PHE A 224 -1.95 10.84 -5.55
C PHE A 224 -1.84 9.80 -4.44
N GLU A 225 -1.48 8.58 -4.80
CA GLU A 225 -1.38 7.46 -3.86
C GLU A 225 -0.25 6.52 -4.28
N ALA A 226 0.51 6.01 -3.31
CA ALA A 226 1.61 5.08 -3.53
C ALA A 226 1.13 3.62 -3.53
N ASP A 227 0.00 3.31 -2.91
CA ASP A 227 -0.64 1.99 -2.95
C ASP A 227 -1.61 1.89 -4.14
N TRP A 228 -1.30 1.00 -5.08
CA TRP A 228 -2.14 0.80 -6.27
C TRP A 228 -3.58 0.43 -5.93
N ASN A 229 -3.76 -0.49 -4.97
CA ASN A 229 -5.09 -0.97 -4.62
C ASN A 229 -5.91 0.18 -4.01
N ALA A 230 -5.32 0.95 -3.09
CA ALA A 230 -5.99 2.09 -2.48
C ALA A 230 -6.46 3.09 -3.55
N LEU A 231 -5.61 3.38 -4.55
CA LEU A 231 -5.97 4.25 -5.67
C LEU A 231 -7.12 3.69 -6.52
N GLU A 232 -7.16 2.38 -6.78
CA GLU A 232 -8.29 1.75 -7.50
C GLU A 232 -9.61 1.88 -6.71
N PHE A 233 -9.58 1.71 -5.38
CA PHE A 233 -10.75 1.95 -4.55
C PHE A 233 -11.15 3.43 -4.50
N ALA A 234 -10.19 4.35 -4.52
CA ALA A 234 -10.47 5.78 -4.63
C ALA A 234 -11.22 6.11 -5.94
N LYS A 235 -10.85 5.48 -7.06
CA LYS A 235 -11.56 5.63 -8.34
C LYS A 235 -13.03 5.21 -8.21
N THR A 236 -13.26 4.00 -7.68
CA THR A 236 -14.61 3.46 -7.50
C THR A 236 -15.45 4.35 -6.58
N ASN A 237 -14.92 4.69 -5.40
CA ASN A 237 -15.62 5.50 -4.41
C ASN A 237 -15.94 6.89 -4.95
N LEU A 238 -15.02 7.54 -5.65
CA LEU A 238 -15.25 8.87 -6.20
C LEU A 238 -16.29 8.84 -7.34
N LEU A 239 -16.27 7.81 -8.18
CA LEU A 239 -17.26 7.62 -9.25
C LEU A 239 -18.66 7.40 -8.69
N GLU A 240 -18.80 6.59 -7.63
CA GLU A 240 -20.10 6.29 -7.01
C GLU A 240 -20.68 7.50 -6.26
N ASN A 241 -19.83 8.27 -5.57
CA ASN A 241 -20.27 9.36 -4.71
C ASN A 241 -20.34 10.72 -5.43
N ASN A 242 -19.46 10.97 -6.41
CA ASN A 242 -19.36 12.24 -7.13
C ASN A 242 -19.09 12.02 -8.64
N PRO A 243 -20.01 11.38 -9.39
CA PRO A 243 -19.79 10.97 -10.79
C PRO A 243 -19.53 12.12 -11.78
N ARG A 244 -19.83 13.37 -11.38
CA ARG A 244 -19.64 14.58 -12.21
C ARG A 244 -18.33 15.31 -11.91
N LEU A 245 -17.62 14.93 -10.86
CA LEU A 245 -16.36 15.55 -10.50
C LEU A 245 -15.31 15.20 -11.57
N THR A 246 -14.60 16.21 -12.08
CA THR A 246 -13.41 15.94 -12.88
C THR A 246 -12.30 15.46 -11.94
N ALA A 247 -11.85 14.23 -12.10
CA ALA A 247 -10.80 13.66 -11.27
C ALA A 247 -9.71 12.96 -12.10
N ARG A 248 -8.47 13.02 -11.62
CA ARG A 248 -7.32 12.28 -12.18
C ARG A 248 -6.64 11.50 -11.06
N PHE A 249 -6.09 10.35 -11.41
CA PHE A 249 -5.56 9.39 -10.44
C PHE A 249 -4.11 9.05 -10.80
N PHE A 250 -3.21 9.21 -9.84
CA PHE A 250 -1.77 9.07 -10.04
C PHE A 250 -1.19 8.08 -9.03
N TRP A 251 -0.77 6.92 -9.54
CA TRP A 251 0.00 5.95 -8.75
C TRP A 251 1.46 6.42 -8.66
N GLN A 252 1.79 7.12 -7.57
CA GLN A 252 3.05 7.84 -7.41
C GLN A 252 3.53 7.81 -5.97
N ASP A 253 4.84 7.65 -5.81
CA ASP A 253 5.52 7.92 -4.55
C ASP A 253 5.88 9.41 -4.46
N LEU A 254 5.02 10.22 -3.86
CA LEU A 254 5.23 11.68 -3.75
C LEU A 254 6.53 12.09 -3.05
N ALA A 255 7.18 11.19 -2.30
CA ALA A 255 8.49 11.49 -1.72
C ALA A 255 9.61 11.55 -2.78
N ASN A 256 9.45 10.85 -3.90
CA ASN A 256 10.48 10.69 -4.94
C ASN A 256 9.98 11.02 -6.37
N GLU A 257 8.68 11.07 -6.60
CA GLU A 257 8.01 11.36 -7.87
C GLU A 257 7.15 12.64 -7.71
N PRO A 258 7.73 13.84 -7.91
CA PRO A 258 7.00 15.08 -7.69
C PRO A 258 5.88 15.27 -8.73
N PRO A 259 4.72 15.87 -8.34
CA PRO A 259 3.67 16.22 -9.27
C PRO A 259 4.13 17.20 -10.35
N LYS A 260 3.60 17.05 -11.55
CA LYS A 260 3.92 17.94 -12.69
C LYS A 260 3.08 19.21 -12.72
N GLU A 261 1.95 19.19 -12.04
CA GLU A 261 0.91 20.22 -12.12
C GLU A 261 0.96 21.15 -10.90
N LYS A 262 0.28 22.30 -11.00
CA LYS A 262 0.16 23.26 -9.90
C LYS A 262 -1.29 23.40 -9.43
N TYR A 263 -1.47 23.47 -8.12
CA TYR A 263 -2.76 23.43 -7.45
C TYR A 263 -3.05 24.70 -6.64
N ASP A 264 -4.33 24.99 -6.47
CA ASP A 264 -4.85 26.08 -5.64
C ASP A 264 -5.03 25.60 -4.17
N LEU A 265 -5.34 24.31 -4.01
CA LEU A 265 -5.49 23.64 -2.71
C LEU A 265 -4.79 22.27 -2.75
N ILE A 266 -4.05 21.93 -1.71
CA ILE A 266 -3.59 20.56 -1.44
C ILE A 266 -4.16 20.13 -0.09
N ILE A 267 -4.81 18.98 -0.07
CA ILE A 267 -5.29 18.31 1.14
C ILE A 267 -4.49 17.03 1.37
N MET A 268 -4.15 16.70 2.62
CA MET A 268 -3.45 15.46 2.91
C MET A 268 -3.59 14.95 4.34
N ASN A 269 -3.68 13.63 4.47
CA ASN A 269 -3.39 12.89 5.69
C ASN A 269 -2.15 12.03 5.42
N PRO A 270 -0.94 12.58 5.58
CA PRO A 270 0.27 11.90 5.12
C PRO A 270 0.55 10.63 5.93
N PRO A 271 1.15 9.60 5.32
CA PRO A 271 1.50 8.37 6.02
C PRO A 271 2.50 8.66 7.15
N PHE A 272 2.24 8.08 8.33
CA PHE A 272 3.11 8.24 9.50
C PHE A 272 4.15 7.11 9.67
N HIS A 273 4.02 6.02 8.91
CA HIS A 273 4.90 4.86 8.93
C HIS A 273 5.36 4.53 7.51
N ALA A 274 6.67 4.52 7.24
CA ALA A 274 7.18 3.88 6.03
C ALA A 274 7.07 2.36 6.23
N ALA A 275 6.34 1.66 5.35
CA ALA A 275 6.29 0.19 5.21
C ALA A 275 6.72 -0.62 6.47
N GLY A 276 5.98 -0.47 7.57
CA GLY A 276 6.23 -1.22 8.80
C GLY A 276 7.38 -0.75 9.69
N GLN A 277 7.88 0.47 9.62
CA GLN A 277 8.86 1.01 10.58
C GLN A 277 8.21 1.93 11.64
N ALA A 278 9.00 2.37 12.62
CA ALA A 278 8.58 3.36 13.61
C ALA A 278 8.08 4.65 12.92
N ALA A 279 7.41 5.53 13.66
CA ALA A 279 6.97 6.80 13.07
C ALA A 279 8.17 7.52 12.40
N GLU A 280 8.05 7.84 11.11
CA GLU A 280 9.11 8.48 10.32
C GLU A 280 8.70 9.90 9.95
N PRO A 281 9.06 10.92 10.74
CA PRO A 281 8.79 12.31 10.42
C PRO A 281 9.32 12.73 9.04
N ALA A 282 10.38 12.08 8.56
CA ALA A 282 10.99 12.36 7.26
C ALA A 282 10.02 12.17 6.09
N LEU A 283 9.14 11.16 6.14
CA LEU A 283 8.17 10.91 5.07
C LEU A 283 7.12 12.03 5.00
N GLY A 284 6.56 12.41 6.15
CA GLY A 284 5.63 13.55 6.22
C GLY A 284 6.28 14.88 5.82
N GLN A 285 7.55 15.09 6.19
CA GLN A 285 8.32 16.26 5.73
C GLN A 285 8.53 16.26 4.21
N ALA A 286 8.78 15.10 3.60
CA ALA A 286 8.88 14.97 2.14
C ALA A 286 7.55 15.34 1.45
N PHE A 287 6.41 14.88 2.01
CA PHE A 287 5.08 15.26 1.52
C PHE A 287 4.84 16.78 1.63
N ILE A 288 5.24 17.41 2.73
CA ILE A 288 5.12 18.86 2.91
C ILE A 288 5.93 19.61 1.85
N LYS A 289 7.16 19.17 1.56
CA LYS A 289 8.01 19.75 0.52
C LYS A 289 7.40 19.54 -0.88
N ALA A 290 6.89 18.35 -1.16
CA ALA A 290 6.19 18.06 -2.40
C ALA A 290 4.98 19.00 -2.57
N ALA A 291 4.18 19.18 -1.52
CA ALA A 291 3.02 20.08 -1.54
C ALA A 291 3.43 21.54 -1.76
N ALA A 292 4.46 22.02 -1.05
CA ALA A 292 4.99 23.37 -1.23
C ALA A 292 5.51 23.62 -2.64
N SER A 293 6.06 22.58 -3.29
CA SER A 293 6.50 22.65 -4.68
C SER A 293 5.33 22.62 -5.65
N ALA A 294 4.23 21.94 -5.34
CA ALA A 294 3.08 21.74 -6.22
C ALA A 294 1.98 22.82 -6.08
N LEU A 295 2.10 23.74 -5.13
CA LEU A 295 1.14 24.85 -4.98
C LEU A 295 1.47 26.03 -5.91
N ARG A 296 0.41 26.69 -6.40
CA ARG A 296 0.50 28.01 -7.05
C ARG A 296 0.82 29.09 -6.01
N SER A 297 1.28 30.25 -6.47
CA SER A 297 1.37 31.44 -5.61
C SER A 297 0.02 31.73 -4.96
N GLY A 298 -0.02 31.90 -3.63
CA GLY A 298 -1.25 32.09 -2.88
C GLY A 298 -2.05 30.81 -2.60
N GLY A 299 -1.66 29.67 -3.17
CA GLY A 299 -2.29 28.37 -2.93
C GLY A 299 -2.09 27.88 -1.50
N LYS A 300 -3.00 27.01 -1.04
CA LYS A 300 -3.10 26.59 0.36
C LYS A 300 -2.85 25.09 0.53
N LEU A 301 -2.07 24.73 1.54
CA LEU A 301 -2.01 23.38 2.10
C LEU A 301 -2.94 23.29 3.31
N LEU A 302 -3.72 22.21 3.39
CA LEU A 302 -4.44 21.81 4.59
C LEU A 302 -4.12 20.35 4.91
N MET A 303 -3.58 20.08 6.09
CA MET A 303 -3.14 18.74 6.45
C MET A 303 -3.51 18.36 7.88
N VAL A 304 -3.73 17.08 8.11
CA VAL A 304 -3.80 16.52 9.47
C VAL A 304 -2.46 15.90 9.86
N ALA A 305 -2.11 16.00 11.14
CA ALA A 305 -0.95 15.34 11.70
C ALA A 305 -1.25 14.82 13.11
N ASN A 306 -0.61 13.71 13.49
CA ASN A 306 -0.51 13.32 14.90
C ASN A 306 0.13 14.46 15.71
N ARG A 307 -0.37 14.76 16.91
CA ARG A 307 0.07 15.92 17.71
C ARG A 307 1.58 16.00 17.93
N GLY A 308 2.21 14.86 18.18
CA GLY A 308 3.65 14.77 18.46
C GLY A 308 4.56 14.96 17.24
N MET A 309 4.00 15.04 16.02
CA MET A 309 4.80 15.17 14.80
C MET A 309 5.30 16.63 14.64
N PRO A 310 6.62 16.85 14.50
CA PRO A 310 7.21 18.18 14.43
C PRO A 310 7.23 18.71 12.99
N TYR A 311 6.06 19.05 12.45
CA TYR A 311 5.93 19.53 11.07
C TYR A 311 5.98 21.05 10.94
N GLU A 312 5.81 21.78 12.03
CA GLU A 312 5.88 23.24 12.07
C GLU A 312 7.19 23.82 11.52
N PRO A 313 8.39 23.26 11.82
CA PRO A 313 9.64 23.79 11.28
C PRO A 313 9.75 23.68 9.75
N VAL A 314 9.30 22.57 9.15
CA VAL A 314 9.32 22.41 7.69
C VAL A 314 8.25 23.31 7.05
N LEU A 315 7.08 23.48 7.66
CA LEU A 315 6.07 24.42 7.17
C LEU A 315 6.58 25.86 7.17
N ALA A 316 7.25 26.29 8.24
CA ALA A 316 7.85 27.63 8.33
C ALA A 316 8.98 27.87 7.31
N THR A 317 9.64 26.80 6.86
CA THR A 317 10.71 26.88 5.85
C THR A 317 10.14 26.97 4.43
N GLU A 318 9.10 26.18 4.14
CA GLU A 318 8.62 25.97 2.77
C GLU A 318 7.50 26.94 2.33
N PHE A 319 6.84 27.60 3.30
CA PHE A 319 5.65 28.43 3.09
C PHE A 319 5.83 29.85 3.64
N ARG A 320 5.11 30.81 3.04
CA ARG A 320 5.10 32.20 3.50
C ARG A 320 4.48 32.35 4.88
N SER A 321 3.45 31.57 5.15
CA SER A 321 2.78 31.53 6.45
C SER A 321 2.22 30.14 6.72
N SER A 322 2.17 29.77 8.00
CA SER A 322 1.54 28.54 8.47
C SER A 322 0.87 28.76 9.82
N ALA A 323 -0.23 28.07 10.06
CA ALA A 323 -0.98 28.14 11.30
C ALA A 323 -1.60 26.79 11.64
N GLU A 324 -1.78 26.53 12.92
CA GLU A 324 -2.67 25.47 13.37
C GLU A 324 -4.12 25.96 13.34
N VAL A 325 -4.99 25.24 12.63
CA VAL A 325 -6.41 25.57 12.48
C VAL A 325 -7.21 25.07 13.69
N CYS A 326 -6.94 23.84 14.14
CA CYS A 326 -7.51 23.27 15.34
C CYS A 326 -6.70 22.05 15.79
N ARG A 327 -6.97 21.59 17.01
CA ARG A 327 -6.44 20.32 17.56
C ARG A 327 -7.50 19.62 18.41
N ASN A 328 -7.35 18.30 18.53
CA ASN A 328 -8.03 17.49 19.54
C ASN A 328 -7.00 16.74 20.40
N ALA A 329 -7.41 15.69 21.11
CA ALA A 329 -6.49 14.91 21.96
C ALA A 329 -5.39 14.18 21.17
N ARG A 330 -5.64 13.78 19.91
CA ARG A 330 -4.78 12.91 19.10
C ARG A 330 -4.14 13.62 17.90
N PHE A 331 -4.87 14.52 17.26
CA PHE A 331 -4.51 15.15 15.99
C PHE A 331 -4.50 16.68 16.06
N LYS A 332 -3.78 17.29 15.12
CA LYS A 332 -3.80 18.72 14.82
C LYS A 332 -4.00 18.94 13.32
N ILE A 333 -4.78 19.95 12.95
CA ILE A 333 -4.95 20.40 11.57
C ILE A 333 -4.05 21.61 11.36
N LEU A 334 -3.14 21.49 10.40
CA LEU A 334 -2.21 22.53 10.02
C LEU A 334 -2.62 23.10 8.66
N SER A 335 -2.48 24.42 8.52
CA SER A 335 -2.66 25.12 7.26
C SER A 335 -1.39 25.89 6.92
N ALA A 336 -1.09 26.01 5.63
CA ALA A 336 0.05 26.75 5.12
C ALA A 336 -0.31 27.42 3.80
N GLN A 337 0.28 28.58 3.52
CA GLN A 337 0.04 29.34 2.28
C GLN A 337 1.34 29.66 1.56
N LYS A 338 1.36 29.45 0.25
CA LYS A 338 2.53 29.71 -0.60
C LYS A 338 2.71 31.19 -0.89
#